data_AF-A0A1G5YKD0-F1
#
_entry.id   AF-A0A1G5YKD0-F1
#
_cell.length_a   1.000
_cell.length_b   1.000
_cell.length_c   1.000
_cell.angle_alpha   90.00
_cell.angle_beta   90.00
_cell.angle_gamma   90.00
#
_symmetry.space_group_name_H-M   'P 1'
#
loop_
_entity.id
_entity.type
_entity.pdbx_description
1 polymer ?
#
loop_
_entity_poly.entity_id
_entity_poly.type
_entity_poly.pdbx_seq_one_letter_code
_entity_poly.pdbx_strand_id
1 'polypeptide(L)'
;MKTRDRILECALQLFNEKGEPNVSTMEIANEMGISPGNLYYHFHGKEPLILGLFERFQSELAPLLDPPADAQLAPEDYWLFLHLIVERLAQYRFLFQDLSNLAGRLPKLAKGIRQLLNALKRTLASLLAQLKAQDFLVSDTQALGQLVEQITMTLLFSLDYQRILDREGEVRLVVYQIMMLVAPHLPPATKVATERLALRYLEEHD
;
A
#
# COMPACT_ATOMS: atom_id res chain seq x y z
N MET A 1 -17.22 -11.45 15.07
CA MET A 1 -15.89 -10.83 15.15
C MET A 1 -15.38 -10.92 16.59
N LYS A 2 -14.12 -11.33 16.83
CA LYS A 2 -13.59 -11.45 18.20
C LYS A 2 -13.30 -10.05 18.77
N THR A 3 -13.35 -9.87 20.09
CA THR A 3 -13.06 -8.58 20.75
C THR A 3 -11.70 -8.02 20.36
N ARG A 4 -10.68 -8.88 20.24
CA ARG A 4 -9.34 -8.50 19.76
C ARG A 4 -9.37 -7.84 18.38
N ASP A 5 -10.17 -8.35 17.46
CA ASP A 5 -10.25 -7.82 16.08
C ASP A 5 -10.97 -6.46 16.07
N ARG A 6 -12.02 -6.31 16.89
CA ARG A 6 -12.72 -5.03 17.09
C ARG A 6 -11.79 -3.96 17.65
N ILE A 7 -10.93 -4.31 18.60
CA ILE A 7 -9.92 -3.38 19.15
C ILE A 7 -8.95 -2.94 18.06
N LEU A 8 -8.47 -3.86 17.21
CA LEU A 8 -7.58 -3.49 16.10
C LEU A 8 -8.29 -2.59 15.10
N GLU A 9 -9.54 -2.87 14.76
CA GLU A 9 -10.31 -2.04 13.83
C GLU A 9 -10.55 -0.62 14.36
N CYS A 10 -10.93 -0.48 15.63
CA CYS A 10 -11.04 0.83 16.28
C CYS A 10 -9.69 1.55 16.34
N ALA A 11 -8.60 0.85 16.70
CA ALA A 11 -7.26 1.43 16.71
C ALA A 11 -6.84 1.92 15.32
N LEU A 12 -7.12 1.14 14.26
CA LEU A 12 -6.82 1.53 12.88
C LEU A 12 -7.54 2.82 12.49
N GLN A 13 -8.84 2.93 12.78
CA GLN A 13 -9.63 4.12 12.50
C GLN A 13 -9.04 5.35 13.21
N LEU A 14 -8.85 5.26 14.53
CA LEU A 14 -8.30 6.36 15.31
C LEU A 14 -6.88 6.75 14.87
N PHE A 15 -6.01 5.78 14.57
CA PHE A 15 -4.65 6.08 14.07
C PHE A 15 -4.68 6.73 12.68
N ASN A 16 -5.58 6.32 11.78
CA ASN A 16 -5.72 6.94 10.47
C ASN A 16 -6.32 8.35 10.52
N GLU A 17 -7.16 8.65 11.50
CA GLU A 17 -7.82 9.94 11.67
C GLU A 17 -6.95 10.95 12.41
N LYS A 18 -6.36 10.54 13.54
CA LYS A 18 -5.68 11.44 14.48
C LYS A 18 -4.15 11.31 14.45
N GLY A 19 -3.62 10.28 13.80
CA GLY A 19 -2.22 9.90 13.85
C GLY A 19 -1.90 9.07 15.10
N GLU A 20 -1.10 8.02 14.93
CA GLU A 20 -0.70 7.10 16.01
C GLU A 20 -0.13 7.79 17.27
N PRO A 21 0.70 8.86 17.18
CA PRO A 21 1.23 9.52 18.35
C PRO A 21 0.15 10.15 19.26
N ASN A 22 -0.97 10.57 18.68
CA ASN A 22 -2.02 11.33 19.35
C ASN A 22 -3.12 10.44 19.97
N VAL A 23 -3.06 9.13 19.76
CA VAL A 23 -4.08 8.19 20.22
C VAL A 23 -3.53 7.36 21.38
N SER A 24 -4.28 7.34 22.49
CA SER A 24 -3.96 6.54 23.67
C SER A 24 -4.75 5.23 23.72
N THR A 25 -4.25 4.23 24.45
CA THR A 25 -5.02 2.98 24.69
C THR A 25 -6.28 3.22 25.53
N MET A 26 -6.30 4.26 26.37
CA MET A 26 -7.49 4.66 27.12
C MET A 26 -8.57 5.20 26.18
N GLU A 27 -8.18 6.02 25.20
CA GLU A 27 -9.10 6.54 24.19
C GLU A 27 -9.70 5.41 23.34
N ILE A 28 -8.88 4.45 22.90
CA ILE A 28 -9.36 3.25 22.18
C ILE A 28 -10.37 2.46 23.04
N ALA A 29 -10.09 2.28 24.34
CA ALA A 29 -11.01 1.58 25.24
C ALA A 29 -12.34 2.32 25.40
N ASN A 30 -12.28 3.66 25.54
CA ASN A 30 -13.46 4.52 25.66
C ASN A 30 -14.33 4.46 24.39
N GLU A 31 -13.72 4.59 23.21
CA GLU A 31 -14.40 4.51 21.91
C GLU A 31 -15.09 3.14 21.72
N MET A 32 -14.42 2.07 22.18
CA MET A 32 -14.95 0.71 22.16
C MET A 32 -16.04 0.43 23.22
N GLY A 33 -16.25 1.33 24.19
CA GLY A 33 -17.12 1.10 25.34
C GLY A 33 -16.67 -0.05 26.25
N ILE A 34 -15.36 -0.30 26.36
CA ILE A 34 -14.77 -1.35 27.20
C ILE A 34 -13.90 -0.77 28.31
N SER A 35 -13.66 -1.53 29.37
CA SER A 35 -12.74 -1.08 30.43
C SER A 35 -11.27 -1.11 29.94
N PRO A 36 -10.39 -0.24 30.47
CA PRO A 36 -8.96 -0.29 30.18
C PRO A 36 -8.34 -1.65 30.51
N GLY A 37 -8.82 -2.33 31.55
CA GLY A 37 -8.38 -3.68 31.91
C GLY A 37 -8.74 -4.74 30.87
N ASN A 38 -9.91 -4.62 30.22
CA ASN A 38 -10.32 -5.50 29.12
C ASN A 38 -9.42 -5.28 27.89
N LEU A 39 -9.12 -4.03 27.53
CA LEU A 39 -8.16 -3.74 26.46
C LEU A 39 -6.77 -4.29 26.82
N TYR A 40 -6.31 -4.05 28.04
CA TYR A 40 -4.99 -4.50 28.50
C TYR A 40 -4.85 -6.04 28.50
N TYR A 41 -5.94 -6.77 28.75
CA TYR A 41 -5.98 -8.23 28.63
C TYR A 41 -5.67 -8.71 27.20
N HIS A 42 -6.08 -7.95 26.18
CA HIS A 42 -5.82 -8.28 24.78
C HIS A 42 -4.53 -7.68 24.23
N PHE A 43 -4.18 -6.45 24.65
CA PHE A 43 -3.04 -5.69 24.17
C PHE A 43 -2.38 -4.93 25.32
N HIS A 44 -1.18 -5.37 25.70
CA HIS A 44 -0.37 -4.75 26.75
C HIS A 44 0.32 -3.47 26.27
N GLY A 45 -0.46 -2.43 25.98
CA GLY A 45 0.03 -1.15 25.48
C GLY A 45 -0.16 -0.97 23.97
N LYS A 46 0.45 0.08 23.43
CA LYS A 46 0.24 0.51 22.04
C LYS A 46 1.06 -0.26 21.00
N GLU A 47 2.28 -0.69 21.33
CA GLU A 47 3.13 -1.42 20.38
C GLU A 47 2.49 -2.72 19.86
N PRO A 48 1.85 -3.57 20.70
CA PRO A 48 1.17 -4.77 20.22
C PRO A 48 -0.01 -4.48 19.28
N LEU A 49 -0.66 -3.31 19.39
CA LEU A 49 -1.71 -2.88 18.45
C LEU A 49 -1.10 -2.57 17.08
N ILE A 50 -0.02 -1.78 17.05
CA ILE A 50 0.68 -1.42 15.81
C ILE A 50 1.20 -2.66 15.10
N LEU A 51 1.86 -3.56 15.84
CA LEU A 51 2.36 -4.82 15.29
C LEU A 51 1.23 -5.73 14.79
N GLY A 52 0.13 -5.83 15.54
CA GLY A 52 -1.04 -6.61 15.12
C GLY A 52 -1.72 -6.04 13.86
N LEU A 53 -1.78 -4.71 13.73
CA LEU A 53 -2.26 -4.05 12.51
C LEU A 53 -1.32 -4.28 11.33
N PHE A 54 -0.02 -4.22 11.56
CA PHE A 54 0.98 -4.50 10.54
C PHE A 54 0.93 -5.96 10.07
N GLU A 55 0.79 -6.92 10.98
CA GLU A 55 0.60 -8.34 10.65
C GLU A 55 -0.67 -8.56 9.82
N ARG A 56 -1.78 -7.90 10.19
CA ARG A 56 -3.03 -7.97 9.41
C ARG A 56 -2.85 -7.39 8.02
N PHE A 57 -2.22 -6.23 7.92
CA PHE A 57 -1.87 -5.60 6.64
C PHE A 57 -1.00 -6.51 5.77
N GLN A 58 0.04 -7.13 6.33
CA GLN A 58 0.88 -8.10 5.62
C GLN A 58 0.08 -9.29 5.10
N SER A 59 -0.82 -9.84 5.92
CA SER A 59 -1.68 -10.96 5.51
C SER A 59 -2.65 -10.59 4.39
N GLU A 60 -3.17 -9.35 4.40
CA GLU A 60 -4.09 -8.86 3.37
C GLU A 60 -3.36 -8.51 2.07
N LEU A 61 -2.10 -8.09 2.15
CA LEU A 61 -1.27 -7.72 1.00
C LEU A 61 -0.53 -8.93 0.39
N ALA A 62 -0.29 -10.00 1.15
CA ALA A 62 0.45 -11.17 0.70
C ALA A 62 -0.10 -11.84 -0.58
N PRO A 63 -1.43 -12.06 -0.73
CA PRO A 63 -1.99 -12.63 -1.95
C PRO A 63 -1.77 -11.75 -3.18
N LEU A 64 -1.57 -10.45 -2.97
CA LEU A 64 -1.21 -9.55 -4.04
C LEU A 64 0.26 -9.75 -4.39
N LEU A 65 1.18 -9.69 -3.42
CA LEU A 65 2.62 -9.72 -3.71
C LEU A 65 3.18 -11.07 -4.20
N ASP A 66 2.46 -12.17 -4.06
CA ASP A 66 2.88 -13.49 -4.54
C ASP A 66 1.82 -14.12 -5.45
N PRO A 67 1.59 -13.55 -6.65
CA PRO A 67 0.63 -14.12 -7.58
C PRO A 67 1.15 -15.47 -8.12
N PRO A 68 0.26 -16.45 -8.41
CA PRO A 68 0.67 -17.74 -8.97
C PRO A 68 1.52 -17.56 -10.24
N ALA A 69 2.59 -18.35 -10.37
CA ALA A 69 3.55 -18.24 -11.46
C ALA A 69 2.95 -18.52 -12.86
N ASP A 70 1.80 -19.19 -12.90
CA ASP A 70 1.00 -19.54 -14.07
C ASP A 70 -0.15 -18.57 -14.33
N ALA A 71 -0.33 -17.53 -13.49
CA ALA A 71 -1.33 -16.50 -13.71
C ALA A 71 -0.97 -15.69 -14.97
N GLN A 72 -1.58 -16.06 -16.09
CA GLN A 72 -1.61 -15.23 -17.30
C GLN A 72 -2.65 -14.14 -17.08
N LEU A 73 -2.23 -13.01 -16.52
CA LEU A 73 -3.05 -11.82 -16.42
C LEU A 73 -3.13 -11.15 -17.78
N ALA A 74 -4.31 -10.68 -18.15
CA ALA A 74 -4.40 -9.75 -19.26
C ALA A 74 -3.69 -8.43 -18.87
N PRO A 75 -3.14 -7.68 -19.83
CA PRO A 75 -2.51 -6.38 -19.56
C PRO A 75 -3.36 -5.43 -18.70
N GLU A 76 -4.68 -5.51 -18.84
CA GLU A 76 -5.66 -4.71 -18.11
C GLU A 76 -5.80 -5.11 -16.63
N ASP A 77 -5.58 -6.38 -16.30
CA ASP A 77 -5.72 -6.90 -14.94
C ASP A 77 -4.60 -6.41 -14.02
N TYR A 78 -3.43 -6.04 -14.58
CA TYR A 78 -2.34 -5.46 -13.81
C TYR A 78 -2.71 -4.12 -13.17
N TRP A 79 -3.58 -3.33 -13.82
CA TRP A 79 -4.02 -2.04 -13.27
C TRP A 79 -5.00 -2.22 -12.12
N LEU A 80 -5.91 -3.20 -12.23
CA LEU A 80 -6.79 -3.58 -11.13
C LEU A 80 -5.98 -4.05 -9.92
N PHE A 81 -5.00 -4.92 -10.16
CA PHE A 81 -4.11 -5.41 -9.12
C PHE A 81 -3.34 -4.27 -8.41
N LEU A 82 -2.82 -3.32 -9.19
CA LEU A 82 -2.17 -2.14 -8.65
C LEU A 82 -3.13 -1.29 -7.81
N HIS A 83 -4.36 -1.09 -8.29
CA HIS A 83 -5.40 -0.38 -7.56
C HIS A 83 -5.68 -1.04 -6.20
N LEU A 84 -5.78 -2.38 -6.15
CA LEU A 84 -5.96 -3.12 -4.90
C LEU A 84 -4.78 -2.94 -3.93
N ILE A 85 -3.54 -2.86 -4.42
CA ILE A 85 -2.38 -2.56 -3.57
C ILE A 85 -2.52 -1.16 -2.96
N VAL A 86 -2.82 -0.14 -3.78
CA VAL A 86 -2.95 1.24 -3.30
C VAL A 86 -4.10 1.37 -2.30
N GLU A 87 -5.23 0.70 -2.53
CA GLU A 87 -6.35 0.63 -1.57
C GLU A 87 -5.91 0.06 -0.22
N ARG A 88 -5.11 -1.02 -0.21
CA ARG A 88 -4.56 -1.57 1.04
C ARG A 88 -3.58 -0.61 1.72
N LEU A 89 -2.74 0.09 0.95
CA LEU A 89 -1.86 1.12 1.51
C LEU A 89 -2.66 2.28 2.12
N ALA A 90 -3.72 2.72 1.46
CA ALA A 90 -4.62 3.78 1.94
C ALA A 90 -5.37 3.36 3.22
N GLN A 91 -5.84 2.11 3.29
CA GLN A 91 -6.53 1.56 4.45
C GLN A 91 -5.64 1.55 5.70
N TYR A 92 -4.33 1.35 5.55
CA TYR A 92 -3.35 1.36 6.66
C TYR A 92 -2.41 2.56 6.60
N ARG A 93 -2.88 3.69 6.06
CA ARG A 93 -2.07 4.89 5.80
C ARG A 93 -1.26 5.38 7.01
N PHE A 94 -1.75 5.20 8.24
CA PHE A 94 -1.02 5.60 9.45
C PHE A 94 0.38 4.95 9.55
N LEU A 95 0.57 3.74 9.01
CA LEU A 95 1.86 3.05 9.01
C LEU A 95 2.90 3.77 8.14
N PHE A 96 2.45 4.40 7.06
CA PHE A 96 3.29 5.00 6.02
C PHE A 96 3.57 6.47 6.31
N GLN A 97 2.56 7.20 6.82
CA GLN A 97 2.65 8.62 7.18
C GLN A 97 3.76 8.93 8.20
N ASP A 98 3.99 8.05 9.16
CA ASP A 98 5.03 8.22 10.19
C ASP A 98 6.03 7.05 10.20
N LEU A 99 6.24 6.43 9.03
CA LEU A 99 7.00 5.18 8.89
C LEU A 99 8.40 5.26 9.48
N SER A 100 9.12 6.36 9.22
CA SER A 100 10.50 6.55 9.70
C SER A 100 10.56 6.56 11.24
N ASN A 101 9.61 7.21 11.89
CA ASN A 101 9.53 7.29 13.35
C ASN A 101 9.09 5.95 13.95
N LEU A 102 8.03 5.34 13.39
CA LEU A 102 7.55 4.03 13.80
C LEU A 102 8.63 2.95 13.67
N ALA A 103 9.36 2.93 12.54
CA ALA A 103 10.45 1.99 12.31
C ALA A 103 11.66 2.26 13.22
N GLY A 104 11.94 3.53 13.56
CA GLY A 104 12.98 3.89 14.53
C GLY A 104 12.66 3.41 15.95
N ARG A 105 11.39 3.45 16.36
CA ARG A 105 10.93 3.01 17.69
C ARG A 105 10.69 1.51 17.80
N LEU A 106 10.26 0.86 16.71
CA LEU A 106 9.81 -0.54 16.70
C LEU A 106 10.68 -1.41 15.76
N PRO A 107 11.77 -2.04 16.25
CA PRO A 107 12.68 -2.82 15.39
C PRO A 107 12.00 -3.98 14.64
N LYS A 108 10.98 -4.60 15.23
CA LYS A 108 10.18 -5.65 14.56
C LYS A 108 9.43 -5.11 13.35
N LEU A 109 8.83 -3.93 13.48
CA LEU A 109 8.15 -3.25 12.37
C LEU A 109 9.16 -2.88 11.27
N ALA A 110 10.31 -2.31 11.63
CA ALA A 110 11.36 -1.95 10.66
C ALA A 110 11.81 -3.16 9.83
N LYS A 111 12.05 -4.31 10.48
CA LYS A 111 12.38 -5.56 9.80
C LYS A 111 11.25 -6.02 8.88
N GLY A 112 10.01 -5.99 9.35
CA GLY A 112 8.84 -6.39 8.59
C GLY A 112 8.62 -5.52 7.35
N ILE A 113 8.73 -4.19 7.48
CA ILE A 113 8.63 -3.25 6.37
C ILE A 113 9.72 -3.52 5.34
N ARG A 114 10.97 -3.74 5.75
CA ARG A 114 12.05 -4.10 4.82
C ARG A 114 11.72 -5.37 4.04
N GLN A 115 11.19 -6.39 4.70
CA GLN A 115 10.79 -7.64 4.05
C GLN A 115 9.66 -7.42 3.06
N LEU A 116 8.66 -6.62 3.43
CA LEU A 116 7.54 -6.25 2.59
C LEU A 116 8.01 -5.51 1.32
N LEU A 117 8.85 -4.48 1.48
CA LEU A 117 9.38 -3.71 0.35
C LEU A 117 10.21 -4.58 -0.59
N ASN A 118 11.01 -5.49 -0.04
CA ASN A 118 11.76 -6.45 -0.86
C ASN A 118 10.85 -7.46 -1.56
N ALA A 119 9.73 -7.86 -0.96
CA ALA A 119 8.73 -8.68 -1.64
C ALA A 119 8.10 -7.89 -2.79
N LEU A 120 7.56 -6.70 -2.52
CA LEU A 120 6.95 -5.80 -3.51
C LEU A 120 7.88 -5.54 -4.70
N LYS A 121 9.14 -5.17 -4.46
CA LYS A 121 10.12 -4.93 -5.54
C LYS A 121 10.37 -6.17 -6.39
N ARG A 122 10.44 -7.36 -5.78
CA ARG A 122 10.60 -8.63 -6.50
C ARG A 122 9.38 -8.94 -7.36
N THR A 123 8.17 -8.72 -6.82
CA THR A 123 6.91 -8.88 -7.56
C THR A 123 6.89 -7.96 -8.77
N LEU A 124 7.11 -6.66 -8.57
CA LEU A 124 7.15 -5.66 -9.64
C LEU A 124 8.18 -6.02 -10.72
N ALA A 125 9.40 -6.40 -10.31
CA ALA A 125 10.44 -6.82 -11.24
C ALA A 125 10.04 -8.07 -12.05
N SER A 126 9.43 -9.06 -11.40
CA SER A 126 8.92 -10.27 -12.06
C SER A 126 7.84 -9.94 -13.08
N LEU A 127 6.87 -9.10 -12.72
CA LEU A 127 5.80 -8.66 -13.62
C LEU A 127 6.35 -7.93 -14.86
N LEU A 128 7.25 -6.97 -14.66
CA LEU A 128 7.89 -6.26 -15.77
C LEU A 128 8.75 -7.19 -16.64
N ALA A 129 9.42 -8.18 -16.04
CA ALA A 129 10.18 -9.17 -16.80
C ALA A 129 9.27 -10.07 -17.64
N GLN A 130 8.12 -10.49 -17.11
CA GLN A 130 7.12 -11.27 -17.84
C GLN A 130 6.53 -10.48 -19.02
N LEU A 131 6.13 -9.23 -18.79
CA LEU A 131 5.64 -8.33 -19.85
C LEU A 131 6.69 -8.12 -20.94
N LYS A 132 7.97 -7.95 -20.57
CA LYS A 132 9.07 -7.88 -21.53
C LYS A 132 9.26 -9.17 -22.31
N ALA A 133 9.16 -10.34 -21.68
CA ALA A 133 9.29 -11.63 -22.34
C ALA A 133 8.15 -11.93 -23.33
N GLN A 134 7.02 -11.25 -23.18
CA GLN A 134 5.85 -11.31 -24.07
C GLN A 134 5.81 -10.15 -25.08
N ASP A 135 6.91 -9.39 -25.24
CA ASP A 135 7.04 -8.24 -26.14
C ASP A 135 6.09 -7.06 -25.84
N PHE A 136 5.47 -7.02 -24.64
CA PHE A 136 4.64 -5.90 -24.19
C PHE A 136 5.45 -4.71 -23.64
N LEU A 137 6.76 -4.88 -23.41
CA LEU A 137 7.66 -3.81 -22.96
C LEU A 137 8.90 -3.70 -23.85
N VAL A 138 9.25 -2.47 -24.23
CA VAL A 138 10.41 -2.11 -25.05
C VAL A 138 11.35 -1.26 -24.21
N SER A 139 12.16 -1.90 -23.36
CA SER A 139 13.16 -1.23 -22.52
C SER A 139 14.28 -2.16 -22.07
N ASP A 140 15.45 -1.59 -21.82
CA ASP A 140 16.58 -2.33 -21.27
C ASP A 140 16.38 -2.69 -19.78
N THR A 141 17.21 -3.59 -19.28
CA THR A 141 17.11 -4.11 -17.91
C THR A 141 17.40 -3.03 -16.86
N GLN A 142 18.26 -2.05 -17.17
CA GLN A 142 18.59 -0.98 -16.24
C GLN A 142 17.40 -0.02 -16.07
N ALA A 143 16.76 0.36 -17.16
CA ALA A 143 15.55 1.18 -17.18
C ALA A 143 14.41 0.52 -16.40
N LEU A 144 14.20 -0.79 -16.59
CA LEU A 144 13.18 -1.53 -15.83
C LEU A 144 13.50 -1.60 -14.33
N GLY A 145 14.78 -1.75 -13.96
CA GLY A 145 15.20 -1.69 -12.56
C GLY A 145 14.91 -0.33 -11.91
N GLN A 146 15.14 0.77 -12.64
CA GLN A 146 14.77 2.11 -12.18
C GLN A 146 13.25 2.31 -12.10
N LEU A 147 12.50 1.76 -13.05
CA LEU A 147 11.04 1.79 -13.02
C LEU A 147 10.48 1.12 -11.76
N VAL A 148 11.04 -0.02 -11.33
CA VAL A 148 10.66 -0.67 -10.06
C VAL A 148 10.88 0.26 -8.86
N GLU A 149 12.01 0.96 -8.81
CA GLU A 149 12.28 1.94 -7.75
C GLU A 149 11.28 3.08 -7.76
N GLN A 150 10.99 3.66 -8.94
CA GLN A 150 10.01 4.75 -9.07
C GLN A 150 8.61 4.31 -8.65
N ILE A 151 8.13 3.16 -9.13
CA ILE A 151 6.83 2.60 -8.72
C ILE A 151 6.78 2.40 -7.20
N THR A 152 7.85 1.84 -6.60
CA THR A 152 7.91 1.64 -5.15
C THR A 152 7.83 2.96 -4.39
N MET A 153 8.55 3.99 -4.84
CA MET A 153 8.51 5.32 -4.21
C MET A 153 7.13 5.97 -4.38
N THR A 154 6.51 5.88 -5.56
CA THR A 154 5.16 6.40 -5.81
C THR A 154 4.13 5.72 -4.91
N LEU A 155 4.19 4.39 -4.76
CA LEU A 155 3.31 3.63 -3.87
C LEU A 155 3.44 4.07 -2.41
N LEU A 156 4.67 4.33 -1.93
CA LEU A 156 4.91 4.71 -0.53
C LEU A 156 4.55 6.16 -0.23
N PHE A 157 4.84 7.09 -1.14
CA PHE A 157 4.85 8.51 -0.80
C PHE A 157 3.78 9.33 -1.51
N SER A 158 3.10 8.82 -2.54
CA SER A 158 2.13 9.64 -3.29
C SER A 158 0.91 10.05 -2.44
N LEU A 159 0.34 9.14 -1.64
CA LEU A 159 -0.78 9.48 -0.77
C LEU A 159 -0.39 10.51 0.30
N ASP A 160 0.81 10.38 0.86
CA ASP A 160 1.32 11.31 1.87
C ASP A 160 1.61 12.68 1.26
N TYR A 161 2.19 12.70 0.05
CA TYR A 161 2.39 13.94 -0.72
C TYR A 161 1.07 14.67 -0.97
N GLN A 162 0.00 13.97 -1.37
CA GLN A 162 -1.33 14.56 -1.56
C GLN A 162 -1.86 15.19 -0.26
N ARG A 163 -1.70 14.51 0.87
CA ARG A 163 -2.16 15.00 2.18
C ARG A 163 -1.37 16.22 2.65
N ILE A 164 -0.07 16.28 2.40
CA ILE A 164 0.76 17.46 2.71
C ILE A 164 0.27 18.69 1.93
N LEU A 165 -0.33 18.49 0.76
CA LEU A 165 -0.98 19.53 -0.04
C LEU A 165 -2.44 19.79 0.36
N ASP A 166 -2.86 19.34 1.55
CA ASP A 166 -4.23 19.44 2.06
C ASP A 166 -5.29 18.80 1.13
N ARG A 167 -4.91 17.77 0.37
CA ARG A 167 -5.85 16.98 -0.44
C ARG A 167 -6.21 15.69 0.28
N GLU A 168 -7.40 15.17 -0.01
CA GLU A 168 -7.70 13.79 0.33
C GLU A 168 -6.76 12.86 -0.44
N GLY A 169 -6.36 11.75 0.18
CA GLY A 169 -5.45 10.79 -0.44
C GLY A 169 -6.20 9.98 -1.49
N GLU A 170 -6.11 10.38 -2.76
CA GLU A 170 -6.82 9.74 -3.85
C GLU A 170 -6.02 8.54 -4.40
N VAL A 171 -6.54 7.34 -4.17
CA VAL A 171 -5.98 6.07 -4.68
C VAL A 171 -5.84 6.10 -6.20
N ARG A 172 -6.85 6.61 -6.90
CA ARG A 172 -6.88 6.68 -8.36
C ARG A 172 -5.73 7.50 -8.94
N LEU A 173 -5.38 8.62 -8.30
CA LEU A 173 -4.27 9.46 -8.75
C LEU A 173 -2.93 8.74 -8.64
N VAL A 174 -2.74 7.90 -7.61
CA VAL A 174 -1.53 7.07 -7.48
C VAL A 174 -1.44 6.05 -8.62
N VAL A 175 -2.56 5.39 -8.95
CA VAL A 175 -2.62 4.44 -10.07
C VAL A 175 -2.32 5.15 -11.39
N TYR A 176 -2.93 6.31 -11.64
CA TYR A 176 -2.64 7.15 -12.80
C TYR A 176 -1.14 7.46 -12.93
N GLN A 177 -0.50 7.93 -11.84
CA GLN A 177 0.92 8.26 -11.84
C GLN A 177 1.78 7.05 -12.23
N ILE A 178 1.47 5.88 -11.68
CA ILE A 178 2.20 4.65 -11.99
C ILE A 178 1.97 4.22 -13.45
N MET A 179 0.74 4.32 -13.97
CA MET A 179 0.47 4.07 -15.39
C MET A 179 1.32 4.99 -16.29
N MET A 180 1.45 6.26 -15.92
CA MET A 180 2.28 7.22 -16.65
C MET A 180 3.79 6.97 -16.51
N LEU A 181 4.25 6.33 -15.43
CA LEU A 181 5.62 5.84 -15.31
C LEU A 181 5.89 4.64 -16.24
N VAL A 182 4.90 3.75 -16.41
CA VAL A 182 5.03 2.55 -17.25
C VAL A 182 4.87 2.87 -18.74
N ALA A 183 4.00 3.82 -19.11
CA ALA A 183 3.64 4.12 -20.49
C ALA A 183 4.83 4.35 -21.46
N PRO A 184 5.93 5.05 -21.09
CA PRO A 184 7.09 5.23 -21.95
C PRO A 184 7.81 3.93 -22.33
N HIS A 185 7.59 2.86 -21.58
CA HIS A 185 8.20 1.55 -21.80
C HIS A 185 7.34 0.64 -22.68
N LEU A 186 6.13 1.05 -23.06
CA LEU A 186 5.20 0.26 -23.87
C LEU A 186 5.40 0.54 -25.39
N PRO A 187 5.10 -0.44 -26.27
CA PRO A 187 5.01 -0.21 -27.71
C PRO A 187 4.02 0.93 -28.06
N PRO A 188 4.19 1.63 -29.19
CA PRO A 188 3.40 2.85 -29.49
C PRO A 188 1.87 2.67 -29.43
N ALA A 189 1.34 1.56 -29.96
CA ALA A 189 -0.10 1.30 -29.94
C ALA A 189 -0.63 1.08 -28.51
N THR A 190 0.07 0.25 -27.73
CA THR A 190 -0.28 -0.05 -26.33
C THR A 190 -0.11 1.18 -25.45
N LYS A 191 0.94 1.98 -25.66
CA LYS A 191 1.17 3.24 -24.94
C LYS A 191 -0.04 4.16 -25.04
N VAL A 192 -0.53 4.42 -26.25
CA VAL A 192 -1.69 5.31 -26.45
C VAL A 192 -2.95 4.76 -25.78
N ALA A 193 -3.15 3.43 -25.80
CA ALA A 193 -4.26 2.79 -25.11
C ALA A 193 -4.15 2.93 -23.58
N THR A 194 -2.96 2.72 -23.01
CA THR A 194 -2.69 2.89 -21.58
C THR A 194 -2.85 4.34 -21.13
N GLU A 195 -2.34 5.32 -21.88
CA GLU A 195 -2.51 6.74 -21.56
C GLU A 195 -3.99 7.15 -21.58
N ARG A 196 -4.76 6.68 -22.58
CA ARG A 196 -6.21 6.90 -22.63
C ARG A 196 -6.95 6.26 -21.46
N LEU A 197 -6.56 5.04 -21.06
CA LEU A 197 -7.13 4.38 -19.90
C LEU A 197 -6.78 5.13 -18.61
N ALA A 198 -5.54 5.60 -18.47
CA ALA A 198 -5.06 6.33 -17.32
C ALA A 198 -5.88 7.62 -17.09
N LEU A 199 -6.23 8.36 -18.15
CA LEU A 199 -7.05 9.57 -18.05
C LEU A 199 -8.41 9.33 -17.36
N ARG A 200 -9.00 8.13 -17.50
CA ARG A 200 -10.27 7.80 -16.83
C ARG A 200 -10.15 7.82 -15.30
N TYR A 201 -8.96 7.55 -14.76
CA TYR A 201 -8.71 7.64 -13.31
C TYR A 201 -8.77 9.09 -12.78
N LEU A 202 -8.72 10.09 -13.67
CA LEU A 202 -8.85 11.51 -13.33
C LEU A 202 -10.28 12.06 -13.53
N GLU A 203 -11.13 11.36 -14.28
CA GLU A 203 -12.42 11.90 -14.74
C GLU A 203 -13.61 11.55 -13.81
N GLU A 204 -13.49 10.56 -12.92
CA GLU A 204 -14.58 10.18 -12.00
C GLU A 204 -14.64 11.05 -10.74
N HIS A 205 -15.21 12.24 -10.89
CA HIS A 205 -15.84 13.01 -9.82
C HIS A 205 -17.36 13.02 -10.06
N ASP A 206 -18.06 11.94 -9.71
CA ASP A 206 -19.51 11.96 -9.51
C ASP A 206 -19.85 11.15 -8.25
#